data_AF-A0A3A5VGP6-F1
#
_entry.id   AF-A0A3A5VGP6-F1
#
_cell.length_a   1.000
_cell.length_b   1.000
_cell.length_c   1.000
_cell.angle_alpha   90.00
_cell.angle_beta   90.00
_cell.angle_gamma   90.00
#
_symmetry.space_group_name_H-M   'P 1'
#
loop_
_entity.id
_entity.type
_entity.pdbx_description
1 polymer ?
#
loop_
_entity_poly.entity_id
_entity_poly.type
_entity_poly.pdbx_seq_one_letter_code
_entity_poly.pdbx_strand_id
1 'polypeptide(L)'
;MPPPPNMSRATGAAVALALMFILQTPVVIAQTTQEGTGEVVDVMMFDAACLNESRCDLTRPDHLVEYFAADWCEPCYEVSPLVNSVSSTEVLVIQHPSSPADEAYVSLSNQRFEQDYRLVFYPSIVVDGAALLTGSRQALDLNTALNNSTTEWGGMESIRVENGTLSIEGGGLEGHRLTMWVTQPTLNTAGNLTHTHLASRALTLNTSQGTLNLTNLSLPSNGTVVLVLESEGPKRLTVASLAPTGSMDLIGAEEPEDIGARDDAPWLLPALVGTALVIALAPAMLMHRRLMNPEPLGESE
;
A
#
# COMPACT_ATOMS: atom_id res chain seq x y z
N MET A 1 51.49 -37.02 -49.15
CA MET A 1 51.82 -36.41 -47.84
C MET A 1 50.82 -35.28 -47.59
N PRO A 2 50.00 -35.35 -46.54
CA PRO A 2 48.95 -34.37 -46.28
C PRO A 2 49.44 -33.23 -45.38
N PRO A 3 48.98 -31.99 -45.59
CA PRO A 3 48.97 -30.93 -44.56
C PRO A 3 47.65 -30.91 -43.77
N PRO A 4 47.62 -30.32 -42.55
CA PRO A 4 46.61 -30.56 -41.52
C PRO A 4 45.29 -29.77 -41.72
N PRO A 5 44.19 -30.18 -41.05
CA PRO A 5 42.93 -29.45 -41.06
C PRO A 5 43.05 -28.20 -40.20
N ASN A 6 42.71 -27.05 -40.79
CA ASN A 6 42.73 -25.76 -40.12
C ASN A 6 41.45 -25.59 -39.30
N MET A 7 41.58 -25.64 -37.97
CA MET A 7 40.56 -25.24 -37.01
C MET A 7 40.40 -23.72 -37.04
N SER A 8 39.37 -23.21 -37.70
CA SER A 8 38.85 -21.86 -37.44
C SER A 8 37.45 -21.71 -38.03
N ARG A 9 36.44 -22.22 -37.34
CA ARG A 9 35.03 -21.93 -37.67
C ARG A 9 34.03 -22.12 -36.53
N ALA A 10 34.48 -22.11 -35.27
CA ALA A 10 33.61 -22.37 -34.12
C ALA A 10 33.24 -21.12 -33.30
N THR A 11 33.86 -19.97 -33.54
CA THR A 11 33.60 -18.75 -32.75
C THR A 11 32.49 -17.86 -33.30
N GLY A 12 32.13 -17.98 -34.59
CA GLY A 12 31.05 -17.19 -35.20
C GLY A 12 29.63 -17.67 -34.86
N ALA A 13 29.45 -18.98 -34.64
CA ALA A 13 28.12 -19.56 -34.39
C ALA A 13 27.61 -19.28 -32.97
N ALA A 14 28.51 -19.20 -31.97
CA ALA A 14 28.13 -18.96 -30.57
C ALA A 14 27.64 -17.51 -30.33
N VAL A 15 28.25 -16.52 -31.00
CA VAL A 15 27.84 -15.11 -30.89
C VAL A 15 26.50 -14.87 -31.58
N ALA A 16 26.25 -15.55 -32.71
CA ALA A 16 24.97 -15.47 -33.42
C ALA A 16 23.81 -16.10 -32.64
N LEU A 17 24.04 -17.22 -31.93
CA LEU A 17 23.02 -17.84 -31.06
C LEU A 17 22.72 -16.98 -29.82
N ALA A 18 23.73 -16.33 -29.23
CA ALA A 18 23.52 -15.46 -28.08
C ALA A 18 22.69 -14.20 -28.43
N LEU A 19 22.87 -13.62 -29.63
CA LEU A 19 22.04 -12.51 -30.11
C LEU A 19 20.60 -12.92 -30.43
N MET A 20 20.36 -14.17 -30.90
CA MET A 20 18.98 -14.65 -31.15
C MET A 20 18.20 -14.88 -29.86
N PHE A 21 18.84 -15.25 -28.74
CA PHE A 21 18.16 -15.42 -27.45
C PHE A 21 17.70 -14.10 -26.81
N ILE A 22 18.41 -12.99 -27.07
CA ILE A 22 18.03 -11.66 -26.55
C ILE A 22 16.82 -11.09 -27.31
N LEU A 23 16.57 -11.55 -28.54
CA LEU A 23 15.44 -11.12 -29.38
C LEU A 23 14.15 -11.93 -29.17
N GLN A 24 14.17 -12.95 -28.31
CA GLN A 24 13.01 -13.80 -28.01
C GLN A 24 12.47 -13.63 -26.59
N THR A 25 12.98 -12.67 -25.82
CA THR A 25 12.27 -12.31 -24.58
C THR A 25 10.93 -11.72 -24.98
N PRO A 26 9.79 -12.29 -24.52
CA PRO A 26 8.53 -11.62 -24.69
C PRO A 26 8.71 -10.25 -24.02
N VAL A 27 8.58 -9.19 -24.81
CA VAL A 27 8.34 -7.87 -24.24
C VAL A 27 7.07 -8.03 -23.44
N VAL A 28 7.20 -8.18 -22.13
CA VAL A 28 6.10 -7.93 -21.21
C VAL A 28 5.87 -6.45 -21.33
N ILE A 29 5.08 -6.07 -22.34
CA ILE A 29 4.40 -4.79 -22.35
C ILE A 29 3.52 -4.89 -21.12
N ALA A 30 3.92 -4.22 -20.04
CA ALA A 30 3.00 -3.93 -18.96
C ALA A 30 1.81 -3.28 -19.65
N GLN A 31 0.71 -4.02 -19.75
CA GLN A 31 -0.57 -3.42 -20.06
C GLN A 31 -0.80 -2.47 -18.90
N THR A 32 -0.49 -1.20 -19.11
CA THR A 32 -1.14 -0.13 -18.37
C THR A 32 -2.60 -0.23 -18.81
N THR A 33 -3.35 -1.13 -18.18
CA THR A 33 -4.75 -0.83 -17.89
C THR A 33 -4.70 0.57 -17.34
N GLN A 34 -5.36 1.49 -18.05
CA GLN A 34 -5.54 2.85 -17.61
C GLN A 34 -6.27 2.73 -16.27
N GLU A 35 -5.51 2.64 -15.18
CA GLU A 35 -6.04 2.49 -13.84
C GLU A 35 -6.94 3.70 -13.64
N GLY A 36 -8.23 3.43 -13.44
CA GLY A 36 -9.16 4.42 -12.96
C GLY A 36 -8.55 5.09 -11.71
N THR A 37 -8.83 6.37 -11.52
CA THR A 37 -8.52 6.97 -10.23
C THR A 37 -9.54 6.46 -9.23
N GLY A 38 -9.06 5.80 -8.17
CA GLY A 38 -9.90 5.34 -7.08
C GLY A 38 -10.38 6.50 -6.23
N GLU A 39 -11.55 6.33 -5.62
CA GLU A 39 -12.23 7.33 -4.78
C GLU A 39 -13.00 6.62 -3.66
N VAL A 40 -13.19 7.28 -2.52
CA VAL A 40 -14.16 6.82 -1.51
C VAL A 40 -15.52 7.39 -1.91
N VAL A 41 -16.48 6.52 -2.20
CA VAL A 41 -17.77 6.89 -2.81
C VAL A 41 -18.87 7.02 -1.76
N ASP A 42 -18.93 6.10 -0.79
CA ASP A 42 -19.88 6.13 0.30
C ASP A 42 -19.25 5.54 1.57
N VAL A 43 -19.73 5.99 2.72
CA VAL A 43 -19.32 5.48 4.03
C VAL A 43 -20.55 5.37 4.91
N MET A 44 -20.75 4.20 5.51
CA MET A 44 -21.78 3.97 6.52
C MET A 44 -21.17 3.29 7.73
N MET A 45 -21.76 3.53 8.91
CA MET A 45 -21.35 2.87 10.13
C MET A 45 -22.54 2.46 10.99
N PHE A 46 -22.31 1.45 11.83
CA PHE A 46 -23.22 1.04 12.90
C PHE A 46 -22.44 0.39 14.04
N ASP A 47 -23.00 0.43 15.26
CA ASP A 47 -22.38 -0.21 16.42
C ASP A 47 -22.55 -1.73 16.36
N ALA A 48 -21.48 -2.49 16.55
CA ALA A 48 -21.54 -3.96 16.50
C ALA A 48 -22.51 -4.56 17.53
N ALA A 49 -22.79 -3.86 18.63
CA ALA A 49 -23.78 -4.24 19.62
C ALA A 49 -25.20 -4.42 19.05
N CYS A 50 -25.56 -3.68 17.99
CA CYS A 50 -26.89 -3.74 17.37
C CYS A 50 -27.18 -5.11 16.72
N LEU A 51 -26.17 -5.95 16.50
CA LEU A 51 -26.36 -7.29 15.93
C LEU A 51 -27.13 -8.23 16.87
N ASN A 52 -27.30 -7.84 18.14
CA ASN A 52 -28.19 -8.52 19.08
C ASN A 52 -29.65 -8.07 18.97
N GLU A 53 -29.93 -7.05 18.17
CA GLU A 53 -31.26 -6.50 17.91
C GLU A 53 -31.81 -7.04 16.58
N SER A 54 -33.09 -6.76 16.30
CA SER A 54 -33.73 -7.19 15.05
C SER A 54 -33.22 -6.42 13.83
N ARG A 55 -32.78 -5.18 14.02
CA ARG A 55 -32.34 -4.28 12.95
C ARG A 55 -31.31 -3.30 13.49
N CYS A 56 -30.30 -3.01 12.67
CA CYS A 56 -29.33 -1.96 12.94
C CYS A 56 -29.65 -0.72 12.11
N ASP A 57 -29.52 0.45 12.73
CA ASP A 57 -29.59 1.73 12.03
C ASP A 57 -28.21 2.11 11.52
N LEU A 58 -28.06 2.16 10.19
CA LEU A 58 -26.84 2.59 9.54
C LEU A 58 -26.84 4.12 9.47
N THR A 59 -25.72 4.72 9.88
CA THR A 59 -25.51 6.16 9.88
C THR A 59 -24.41 6.52 8.89
N ARG A 60 -24.57 7.65 8.19
CA ARG A 60 -23.51 8.23 7.37
C ARG A 60 -22.87 9.38 8.15
N PRO A 61 -21.53 9.42 8.28
CA PRO A 61 -20.85 10.59 8.82
C PRO A 61 -20.85 11.72 7.79
N ASP A 62 -20.56 12.94 8.22
CA ASP A 62 -20.26 14.05 7.31
C ASP A 62 -18.84 13.89 6.75
N HIS A 63 -17.90 13.44 7.59
CA HIS A 63 -16.51 13.23 7.21
C HIS A 63 -15.95 11.86 7.64
N LEU A 64 -15.04 11.33 6.84
CA LEU A 64 -14.19 10.18 7.14
C LEU A 64 -12.75 10.66 7.37
N VAL A 65 -12.17 10.27 8.50
CA VAL A 65 -10.75 10.48 8.82
C VAL A 65 -10.07 9.13 8.94
N GLU A 66 -9.12 8.85 8.06
CA GLU A 66 -8.32 7.65 8.09
C GLU A 66 -6.91 7.99 8.57
N TYR A 67 -6.56 7.50 9.75
CA TYR A 67 -5.29 7.79 10.41
C TYR A 67 -4.38 6.57 10.35
N PHE A 68 -3.23 6.72 9.69
CA PHE A 68 -2.23 5.68 9.54
C PHE A 68 -1.07 5.94 10.50
N ALA A 69 -0.78 4.95 11.35
CA ALA A 69 0.24 5.02 12.37
C ALA A 69 0.99 3.70 12.52
N ALA A 70 2.04 3.72 13.33
CA ALA A 70 2.79 2.54 13.74
C ALA A 70 3.17 2.66 15.22
N ASP A 71 3.33 1.54 15.93
CA ASP A 71 3.67 1.54 17.37
C ASP A 71 5.08 2.07 17.63
N TRP A 72 5.99 1.92 16.66
CA TRP A 72 7.37 2.44 16.71
C TRP A 72 7.50 3.89 16.19
N CYS A 73 6.40 4.51 15.75
CA CYS A 73 6.41 5.87 15.22
C CYS A 73 6.28 6.90 16.35
N GLU A 74 7.40 7.49 16.76
CA GLU A 74 7.40 8.50 17.83
C GLU A 74 6.50 9.72 17.53
N PRO A 75 6.50 10.33 16.32
CA PRO A 75 5.59 11.45 16.03
C PRO A 75 4.09 11.06 16.07
N CYS A 76 3.76 9.77 15.98
CA CYS A 76 2.39 9.29 16.04
C CYS A 76 1.79 9.44 17.45
N TYR A 77 2.61 9.51 18.51
CA TYR A 77 2.12 9.76 19.88
C TYR A 77 1.56 11.17 20.05
N GLU A 78 2.08 12.15 19.32
CA GLU A 78 1.58 13.53 19.33
C GLU A 78 0.28 13.68 18.52
N VAL A 79 0.15 12.92 17.44
CA VAL A 79 -0.99 13.00 16.52
C VAL A 79 -2.21 12.23 17.03
N SER A 80 -1.99 11.10 17.71
CA SER A 80 -3.10 10.23 18.16
C SER A 80 -4.14 10.95 19.04
N PRO A 81 -3.77 11.78 20.04
CA PRO A 81 -4.74 12.55 20.82
C PRO A 81 -5.55 13.55 20.00
N LEU A 82 -4.96 14.14 18.96
CA LEU A 82 -5.64 15.08 18.07
C LEU A 82 -6.66 14.38 17.18
N VAL A 83 -6.31 13.21 16.64
CA VAL A 83 -7.25 12.39 15.86
C VAL A 83 -8.39 11.89 16.75
N ASN A 84 -8.08 11.49 17.99
CA ASN A 84 -9.12 11.05 18.93
C ASN A 84 -10.08 12.18 19.33
N SER A 85 -9.64 13.45 19.35
CA SER A 85 -10.46 14.57 19.79
C SER A 85 -11.47 15.06 18.75
N VAL A 86 -11.26 14.75 17.46
CA VAL A 86 -12.21 15.08 16.40
C VAL A 86 -13.31 14.02 16.22
N SER A 87 -13.13 12.83 16.80
CA SER A 87 -14.10 11.75 16.69
C SER A 87 -15.45 12.17 17.26
N SER A 88 -16.50 12.03 16.45
CA SER A 88 -17.86 12.41 16.79
C SER A 88 -18.87 11.61 15.95
N THR A 89 -20.16 11.90 16.09
CA THR A 89 -21.19 11.31 15.20
C THR A 89 -21.10 11.83 13.76
N GLU A 90 -20.50 13.01 13.56
CA GLU A 90 -20.33 13.65 12.25
C GLU A 90 -18.98 13.29 11.61
N VAL A 91 -17.96 12.99 12.42
CA VAL A 91 -16.61 12.63 11.94
C VAL A 91 -16.29 11.21 12.34
N LEU A 92 -16.36 10.29 11.38
CA LEU A 92 -15.94 8.91 11.55
C LEU A 92 -14.42 8.82 11.45
N VAL A 93 -13.79 8.20 12.44
CA VAL A 93 -12.35 7.94 12.45
C VAL A 93 -12.09 6.45 12.30
N ILE A 94 -11.15 6.08 11.43
CA ILE A 94 -10.53 4.74 11.37
C ILE A 94 -9.03 4.89 11.63
N GLN A 95 -8.51 4.23 12.67
CA GLN A 95 -7.08 4.20 12.97
C GLN A 95 -6.50 2.88 12.44
N HIS A 96 -5.58 2.98 11.49
CA HIS A 96 -5.01 1.85 10.76
C HIS A 96 -3.67 1.42 11.36
N PRO A 97 -3.57 0.21 11.95
CA PRO A 97 -2.29 -0.42 12.28
C PRO A 97 -1.70 -1.05 11.01
N SER A 98 -1.10 -0.20 10.17
CA SER A 98 -0.63 -0.58 8.84
C SER A 98 0.84 -1.01 8.82
N SER A 99 1.58 -0.91 9.92
CA SER A 99 2.96 -1.41 9.96
C SER A 99 3.01 -2.91 10.27
N PRO A 100 3.67 -3.73 9.44
CA PRO A 100 3.87 -5.16 9.73
C PRO A 100 4.64 -5.46 11.02
N ALA A 101 5.27 -4.45 11.63
CA ALA A 101 5.96 -4.56 12.90
C ALA A 101 5.03 -4.41 14.13
N ASP A 102 3.80 -3.91 13.93
CA ASP A 102 2.84 -3.70 15.01
C ASP A 102 2.19 -5.02 15.43
N GLU A 103 1.90 -5.17 16.72
CA GLU A 103 1.20 -6.37 17.23
C GLU A 103 -0.24 -6.42 16.69
N ALA A 104 -0.89 -5.27 16.55
CA ALA A 104 -2.26 -5.14 16.05
C ALA A 104 -2.35 -5.11 14.52
N TYR A 105 -1.29 -5.50 13.80
CA TYR A 105 -1.21 -5.40 12.34
C TYR A 105 -2.43 -5.96 11.61
N VAL A 106 -2.98 -5.15 10.68
CA VAL A 106 -4.04 -5.57 9.76
C VAL A 106 -3.54 -5.46 8.32
N SER A 107 -3.53 -6.57 7.59
CA SER A 107 -3.01 -6.62 6.21
C SER A 107 -3.76 -5.70 5.25
N LEU A 108 -5.08 -5.57 5.39
CA LEU A 108 -5.87 -4.62 4.60
C LEU A 108 -5.52 -3.17 4.94
N SER A 109 -5.19 -2.84 6.21
CA SER A 109 -4.69 -1.51 6.58
C SER A 109 -3.37 -1.20 5.89
N ASN A 110 -2.46 -2.19 5.81
CA ASN A 110 -1.20 -2.05 5.09
C ASN A 110 -1.39 -1.90 3.58
N GLN A 111 -2.27 -2.71 2.98
CA GLN A 111 -2.64 -2.53 1.57
C GLN A 111 -3.19 -1.13 1.32
N ARG A 112 -4.07 -0.65 2.21
CA ARG A 112 -4.66 0.69 2.10
C ARG A 112 -3.60 1.79 2.17
N PHE A 113 -2.61 1.63 3.05
CA PHE A 113 -1.47 2.53 3.16
C PHE A 113 -0.57 2.50 1.92
N GLU A 114 -0.07 1.33 1.53
CA GLU A 114 0.97 1.16 0.48
C GLU A 114 0.42 1.23 -0.96
N GLN A 115 -0.78 0.70 -1.19
CA GLN A 115 -1.32 0.48 -2.54
C GLN A 115 -2.47 1.43 -2.86
N ASP A 116 -3.46 1.55 -1.97
CA ASP A 116 -4.65 2.38 -2.26
C ASP A 116 -4.28 3.86 -2.20
N TYR A 117 -3.65 4.30 -1.10
CA TYR A 117 -3.24 5.70 -0.90
C TYR A 117 -1.79 5.98 -1.28
N ARG A 118 -0.94 4.94 -1.38
CA ARG A 118 0.49 5.06 -1.73
C ARG A 118 1.24 6.04 -0.82
N LEU A 119 0.93 5.97 0.47
CA LEU A 119 1.55 6.77 1.51
C LEU A 119 2.97 6.27 1.75
N VAL A 120 3.85 7.19 2.11
CA VAL A 120 5.29 6.92 2.27
C VAL A 120 5.79 7.16 3.69
N PHE A 121 5.01 7.84 4.54
CA PHE A 121 5.42 8.21 5.89
C PHE A 121 4.30 8.03 6.92
N TYR A 122 4.72 7.70 8.14
CA TYR A 122 3.90 7.78 9.35
C TYR A 122 4.27 9.04 10.15
N PRO A 123 3.31 9.68 10.85
CA PRO A 123 1.87 9.52 10.68
C PRO A 123 1.38 10.14 9.37
N SER A 124 0.30 9.58 8.82
CA SER A 124 -0.45 10.20 7.72
C SER A 124 -1.94 10.19 8.07
N ILE A 125 -2.64 11.28 7.76
CA ILE A 125 -4.08 11.41 7.93
C ILE A 125 -4.68 11.71 6.57
N VAL A 126 -5.65 10.89 6.17
CA VAL A 126 -6.45 11.12 4.97
C VAL A 126 -7.85 11.55 5.38
N VAL A 127 -8.31 12.68 4.85
CA VAL A 127 -9.66 13.22 5.04
C VAL A 127 -10.47 12.95 3.78
N ASP A 128 -11.62 12.31 3.97
CA ASP A 128 -12.61 11.96 2.94
C ASP A 128 -12.03 11.24 1.72
N GLY A 129 -10.94 10.49 1.91
CA GLY A 129 -10.24 9.78 0.85
C GLY A 129 -9.50 10.66 -0.18
N ALA A 130 -9.45 11.98 0.02
CA ALA A 130 -8.98 12.94 -0.98
C ALA A 130 -7.93 13.94 -0.46
N ALA A 131 -8.01 14.35 0.80
CA ALA A 131 -7.10 15.33 1.40
C ALA A 131 -6.07 14.62 2.30
N LEU A 132 -4.79 14.98 2.18
CA LEU A 132 -3.68 14.38 2.93
C LEU A 132 -3.01 15.41 3.85
N LEU A 133 -2.78 14.99 5.10
CA LEU A 133 -1.92 15.65 6.08
C LEU A 133 -0.84 14.65 6.51
N THR A 134 0.43 15.05 6.45
CA THR A 134 1.55 14.17 6.80
C THR A 134 2.37 14.76 7.94
N GLY A 135 2.62 13.94 8.96
CA GLY A 135 3.41 14.30 10.13
C GLY A 135 2.69 15.19 11.15
N SER A 136 3.35 15.45 12.29
CA SER A 136 2.69 16.04 13.46
C SER A 136 2.31 17.51 13.28
N ARG A 137 3.04 18.25 12.46
CA ARG A 137 2.79 19.67 12.20
C ARG A 137 1.58 19.90 11.31
N GLN A 138 1.47 19.17 10.20
CA GLN A 138 0.29 19.24 9.34
C GLN A 138 -0.95 18.67 10.03
N ALA A 139 -0.80 17.69 10.93
CA ALA A 139 -1.92 17.16 11.69
C ALA A 139 -2.68 18.26 12.45
N LEU A 140 -2.01 19.33 12.92
CA LEU A 140 -2.65 20.47 13.59
C LEU A 140 -3.70 21.19 12.72
N ASP A 141 -3.62 21.04 11.39
CA ASP A 141 -4.58 21.60 10.44
C ASP A 141 -5.75 20.67 10.13
N LEU A 142 -5.91 19.54 10.85
CA LEU A 142 -6.99 18.57 10.62
C LEU A 142 -8.38 19.21 10.63
N ASN A 143 -8.66 20.09 11.59
CA ASN A 143 -9.96 20.76 11.65
C ASN A 143 -10.18 21.71 10.45
N THR A 144 -9.11 22.34 9.96
CA THR A 144 -9.16 23.17 8.74
C THR A 144 -9.40 22.32 7.50
N ALA A 145 -8.75 21.14 7.41
CA ALA A 145 -8.94 20.20 6.32
C ALA A 145 -10.38 19.67 6.26
N LEU A 146 -10.96 19.31 7.42
CA LEU A 146 -12.35 18.89 7.55
C LEU A 146 -13.31 19.99 7.06
N ASN A 147 -13.17 21.22 7.57
CA ASN A 147 -14.05 22.33 7.18
C ASN A 147 -13.97 22.73 5.70
N ASN A 148 -12.84 22.45 5.04
CA ASN A 148 -12.65 22.73 3.62
C ASN A 148 -13.06 21.56 2.71
N SER A 149 -13.33 20.39 3.29
CA SER A 149 -13.77 19.23 2.53
C SER A 149 -15.24 19.35 2.16
N THR A 150 -15.58 18.89 0.95
CA THR A 150 -16.93 19.02 0.38
C THR A 150 -17.40 17.70 -0.22
N THR A 151 -17.34 16.64 0.57
CA THR A 151 -17.72 15.30 0.12
C THR A 151 -19.21 15.04 0.31
N GLU A 152 -19.82 14.38 -0.67
CA GLU A 152 -21.19 13.90 -0.61
C GLU A 152 -21.21 12.38 -0.75
N TRP A 153 -21.64 11.68 0.31
CA TRP A 153 -21.69 10.23 0.33
C TRP A 153 -22.95 9.69 -0.36
N GLY A 154 -22.80 8.66 -1.20
CA GLY A 154 -23.95 7.99 -1.81
C GLY A 154 -23.60 6.72 -2.58
N GLY A 155 -24.57 5.82 -2.76
CA GLY A 155 -24.39 4.56 -3.50
C GLY A 155 -24.65 3.28 -2.69
N MET A 156 -24.80 3.38 -1.36
CA MET A 156 -25.15 2.26 -0.49
C MET A 156 -26.60 2.32 0.06
N GLU A 157 -27.54 3.01 -0.61
CA GLU A 157 -28.93 3.21 -0.14
C GLU A 157 -29.70 1.90 0.08
N SER A 158 -29.27 0.84 -0.58
CA SER A 158 -29.91 -0.46 -0.57
C SER A 158 -29.28 -1.46 0.41
N ILE A 159 -28.25 -1.05 1.15
CA ILE A 159 -27.64 -1.86 2.19
C ILE A 159 -28.51 -1.82 3.45
N ARG A 160 -28.80 -3.00 4.02
CA ARG A 160 -29.50 -3.12 5.30
C ARG A 160 -28.84 -4.17 6.18
N VAL A 161 -28.97 -4.01 7.50
CA VAL A 161 -28.52 -5.01 8.47
C VAL A 161 -29.70 -5.39 9.35
N GLU A 162 -30.17 -6.62 9.19
CA GLU A 162 -31.34 -7.15 9.89
C GLU A 162 -31.05 -8.57 10.37
N ASN A 163 -31.44 -8.88 11.62
CA ASN A 163 -31.26 -10.19 12.25
C ASN A 163 -29.82 -10.72 12.13
N GLY A 164 -28.82 -9.85 12.34
CA GLY A 164 -27.41 -10.20 12.22
C GLY A 164 -26.92 -10.48 10.79
N THR A 165 -27.74 -10.19 9.77
CA THR A 165 -27.41 -10.39 8.35
C THR A 165 -27.34 -9.06 7.62
N LEU A 166 -26.22 -8.80 6.96
CA LEU A 166 -26.04 -7.71 6.01
C LEU A 166 -26.67 -8.13 4.68
N SER A 167 -27.70 -7.43 4.22
CA SER A 167 -28.24 -7.56 2.87
C SER A 167 -27.75 -6.43 1.98
N ILE A 168 -27.35 -6.80 0.78
CA ILE A 168 -26.90 -5.94 -0.30
C ILE A 168 -27.92 -6.15 -1.42
N GLU A 169 -28.95 -5.31 -1.45
CA GLU A 169 -30.01 -5.42 -2.46
C GLU A 169 -29.72 -4.46 -3.63
N GLY A 170 -30.09 -4.83 -4.86
CA GLY A 170 -30.06 -3.89 -6.00
C GLY A 170 -28.72 -3.68 -6.70
N GLY A 171 -28.82 -3.21 -7.95
CA GLY A 171 -27.67 -2.78 -8.76
C GLY A 171 -27.27 -1.35 -8.38
N GLY A 172 -25.97 -1.11 -8.28
CA GLY A 172 -25.41 0.17 -7.80
C GLY A 172 -23.96 0.04 -7.31
N LEU A 173 -23.56 -1.17 -6.92
CA LEU A 173 -22.19 -1.49 -6.51
C LEU A 173 -21.33 -2.06 -7.66
N GLU A 174 -21.83 -2.03 -8.90
CA GLU A 174 -21.08 -2.52 -10.06
C GLU A 174 -19.83 -1.66 -10.28
N GLY A 175 -18.68 -2.29 -10.48
CA GLY A 175 -17.40 -1.59 -10.63
C GLY A 175 -16.86 -0.95 -9.34
N HIS A 176 -17.48 -1.22 -8.19
CA HIS A 176 -17.05 -0.73 -6.89
C HIS A 176 -16.64 -1.89 -5.96
N ARG A 177 -15.67 -1.59 -5.09
CA ARG A 177 -15.20 -2.46 -4.02
C ARG A 177 -15.86 -2.03 -2.71
N LEU A 178 -16.65 -2.90 -2.11
CA LEU A 178 -17.20 -2.69 -0.77
C LEU A 178 -16.30 -3.35 0.28
N THR A 179 -15.85 -2.58 1.26
CA THR A 179 -14.97 -3.07 2.34
C THR A 179 -15.58 -2.81 3.69
N MET A 180 -15.62 -3.84 4.52
CA MET A 180 -16.07 -3.74 5.89
C MET A 180 -14.85 -3.68 6.82
N TRP A 181 -14.77 -2.62 7.60
CA TRP A 181 -13.82 -2.43 8.69
C TRP A 181 -14.52 -2.63 10.02
N VAL A 182 -13.82 -3.21 10.98
CA VAL A 182 -14.27 -3.35 12.35
C VAL A 182 -13.27 -2.61 13.22
N THR A 183 -13.73 -1.55 13.87
CA THR A 183 -12.91 -0.74 14.77
C THR A 183 -13.27 -1.02 16.21
N GLN A 184 -12.31 -0.91 17.11
CA GLN A 184 -12.54 -1.05 18.54
C GLN A 184 -11.52 -0.24 19.36
N PRO A 185 -11.90 0.22 20.56
CA PRO A 185 -10.95 0.80 21.49
C PRO A 185 -9.86 -0.21 21.86
N THR A 186 -8.60 0.16 21.65
CA THR A 186 -7.44 -0.71 21.91
C THR A 186 -6.33 0.09 22.58
N LEU A 187 -5.72 -0.47 23.61
CA LEU A 187 -4.58 0.15 24.28
C LEU A 187 -3.32 -0.04 23.41
N ASN A 188 -2.58 1.04 23.18
CA ASN A 188 -1.28 0.94 22.52
C ASN A 188 -0.29 0.18 23.44
N THR A 189 0.55 -0.68 22.88
CA THR A 189 1.49 -1.52 23.64
C THR A 189 2.78 -0.77 24.00
N ALA A 190 3.17 0.22 23.20
CA ALA A 190 4.36 1.05 23.38
C ALA A 190 4.09 2.32 24.20
N GLY A 191 2.84 2.80 24.25
CA GLY A 191 2.44 4.00 24.99
C GLY A 191 1.20 3.78 25.86
N ASN A 192 1.05 4.55 26.94
CA ASN A 192 -0.15 4.52 27.80
C ASN A 192 -1.34 5.29 27.17
N LEU A 193 -1.53 5.16 25.85
CA LEU A 193 -2.54 5.85 25.07
C LEU A 193 -3.50 4.81 24.47
N THR A 194 -4.79 5.10 24.53
CA THR A 194 -5.82 4.26 23.92
C THR A 194 -6.15 4.80 22.53
N HIS A 195 -6.03 3.94 21.52
CA HIS A 195 -6.61 4.16 20.20
C HIS A 195 -8.11 3.90 20.31
N THR A 196 -8.94 4.93 20.12
CA THR A 196 -10.40 4.81 20.32
C THR A 196 -11.08 4.04 19.18
N HIS A 197 -10.53 4.11 17.97
CA HIS A 197 -11.12 3.50 16.76
C HIS A 197 -10.08 2.70 15.96
N LEU A 198 -9.29 1.88 16.66
CA LEU A 198 -8.30 1.02 16.00
C LEU A 198 -9.00 -0.06 15.16
N ALA A 199 -8.68 -0.10 13.87
CA ALA A 199 -9.11 -1.17 12.98
C ALA A 199 -8.49 -2.49 13.46
N SER A 200 -9.33 -3.38 13.98
CA SER A 200 -8.90 -4.70 14.43
C SER A 200 -9.02 -5.74 13.32
N ARG A 201 -9.97 -5.53 12.39
CA ARG A 201 -10.26 -6.45 11.29
C ARG A 201 -10.81 -5.70 10.10
N ALA A 202 -10.60 -6.26 8.92
CA ALA A 202 -11.21 -5.77 7.69
C ALA A 202 -11.44 -6.92 6.71
N LEU A 203 -12.44 -6.77 5.86
CA LEU A 203 -12.70 -7.70 4.76
C LEU A 203 -13.40 -7.04 3.58
N THR A 204 -12.96 -7.41 2.39
CA THR A 204 -13.62 -7.02 1.15
C THR A 204 -14.83 -7.92 0.90
N LEU A 205 -15.99 -7.31 0.74
CA LEU A 205 -17.26 -7.99 0.53
C LEU A 205 -17.47 -8.30 -0.95
N ASN A 206 -17.89 -9.52 -1.23
CA ASN A 206 -18.31 -9.88 -2.58
C ASN A 206 -19.76 -9.41 -2.81
N THR A 207 -19.91 -8.33 -3.56
CA THR A 207 -21.20 -7.70 -3.86
C THR A 207 -22.15 -8.61 -4.65
N SER A 208 -21.64 -9.66 -5.32
CA SER A 208 -22.47 -10.66 -6.02
C SER A 208 -23.20 -11.65 -5.11
N GLN A 209 -22.76 -11.80 -3.86
CA GLN A 209 -23.36 -12.77 -2.93
C GLN A 209 -24.67 -12.28 -2.31
N GLY A 210 -25.00 -10.99 -2.45
CA GLY A 210 -26.28 -10.38 -2.06
C GLY A 210 -26.58 -10.34 -0.56
N THR A 211 -26.04 -11.26 0.25
CA THR A 211 -26.21 -11.30 1.70
C THR A 211 -24.96 -11.87 2.39
N LEU A 212 -24.68 -11.39 3.60
CA LEU A 212 -23.62 -11.89 4.47
C LEU A 212 -24.12 -11.99 5.92
N ASN A 213 -23.96 -13.16 6.53
CA ASN A 213 -24.24 -13.34 7.96
C ASN A 213 -23.07 -12.81 8.81
N LEU A 214 -23.31 -11.72 9.55
CA LEU A 214 -22.32 -11.04 10.38
C LEU A 214 -22.09 -11.70 11.74
N THR A 215 -23.07 -12.45 12.23
CA THR A 215 -23.00 -13.14 13.54
C THR A 215 -21.88 -14.17 13.58
N ASN A 216 -21.57 -14.78 12.44
CA ASN A 216 -20.47 -15.74 12.30
C ASN A 216 -19.09 -15.10 12.43
N LEU A 217 -18.99 -13.76 12.34
CA LEU A 217 -17.70 -13.07 12.39
C LEU A 217 -17.20 -12.83 13.81
N SER A 218 -17.97 -13.11 14.88
CA SER A 218 -17.55 -12.86 16.28
C SER A 218 -17.01 -11.44 16.46
N LEU A 219 -17.87 -10.45 16.24
CA LEU A 219 -17.52 -9.03 16.34
C LEU A 219 -17.44 -8.58 17.81
N PRO A 220 -16.51 -7.67 18.15
CA PRO A 220 -16.41 -7.09 19.50
C PRO A 220 -17.67 -6.30 19.85
N SER A 221 -18.19 -6.44 21.07
CA SER A 221 -19.44 -5.79 21.49
C SER A 221 -19.33 -4.27 21.61
N ASN A 222 -18.14 -3.75 21.86
CA ASN A 222 -17.82 -2.32 21.95
C ASN A 222 -17.17 -1.77 20.66
N GLY A 223 -17.26 -2.51 19.55
CA GLY A 223 -16.72 -2.08 18.28
C GLY A 223 -17.75 -1.40 17.39
N THR A 224 -17.25 -0.68 16.40
CA THR A 224 -18.04 -0.06 15.34
C THR A 224 -17.71 -0.76 14.02
N VAL A 225 -18.75 -1.14 13.28
CA VAL A 225 -18.60 -1.67 11.93
C VAL A 225 -18.74 -0.51 10.95
N VAL A 226 -17.78 -0.39 10.04
CA VAL A 226 -17.71 0.66 9.03
C VAL A 226 -17.69 0.02 7.65
N LEU A 227 -18.62 0.42 6.80
CA LEU A 227 -18.73 0.01 5.42
C LEU A 227 -18.20 1.16 4.56
N VAL A 228 -17.20 0.87 3.73
CA VAL A 228 -16.58 1.83 2.82
C VAL A 228 -16.77 1.32 1.40
N LEU A 229 -17.48 2.09 0.58
CA LEU A 229 -17.66 1.83 -0.84
C LEU A 229 -16.63 2.63 -1.64
N GLU A 230 -15.89 1.97 -2.53
CA GLU A 230 -14.77 2.59 -3.22
C GLU A 230 -14.76 2.22 -4.70
N SER A 231 -14.34 3.13 -5.57
CA SER A 231 -14.03 2.78 -6.96
C SER A 231 -12.64 2.13 -7.04
N GLU A 232 -12.45 1.24 -8.01
CA GLU A 232 -11.17 0.56 -8.19
C GLU A 232 -10.06 1.51 -8.67
N GLY A 233 -8.83 1.27 -8.19
CA GLY A 233 -7.62 1.98 -8.57
C GLY A 233 -7.00 2.80 -7.44
N PRO A 234 -5.80 3.35 -7.65
CA PRO A 234 -5.11 4.17 -6.66
C PRO A 234 -5.82 5.52 -6.49
N LYS A 235 -5.90 5.98 -5.24
CA LYS A 235 -6.54 7.25 -4.89
C LYS A 235 -5.58 8.41 -5.14
N ARG A 236 -6.12 9.53 -5.61
CA ARG A 236 -5.34 10.76 -5.81
C ARG A 236 -5.55 11.70 -4.65
N LEU A 237 -4.50 11.89 -3.87
CA LEU A 237 -4.51 12.75 -2.71
C LEU A 237 -4.03 14.16 -3.04
N THR A 238 -4.67 15.15 -2.42
CA THR A 238 -4.28 16.56 -2.45
C THR A 238 -3.70 16.95 -1.10
N VAL A 239 -2.66 17.77 -1.11
CA VAL A 239 -2.02 18.22 0.14
C VAL A 239 -2.93 19.28 0.79
N ALA A 240 -3.39 19.01 2.01
CA ALA A 240 -4.35 19.86 2.71
C ALA A 240 -3.69 20.91 3.62
N SER A 241 -2.37 20.82 3.83
CA SER A 241 -1.60 21.79 4.62
C SER A 241 -0.25 22.10 3.98
N LEU A 242 0.14 23.37 4.02
CA LEU A 242 1.47 23.84 3.60
C LEU A 242 2.47 23.87 4.77
N ALA A 243 2.06 23.46 5.97
CA ALA A 243 2.99 23.35 7.09
C ALA A 243 4.07 22.31 6.76
N PRO A 244 5.31 22.48 7.28
CA PRO A 244 6.33 21.45 7.17
C PRO A 244 5.80 20.12 7.73
N THR A 245 6.19 18.98 7.17
CA THR A 245 5.73 17.66 7.64
C THR A 245 6.38 17.21 8.96
N GLY A 246 7.23 18.04 9.58
CA GLY A 246 7.99 17.72 10.80
C GLY A 246 9.49 17.87 10.56
N SER A 247 10.32 17.18 11.36
CA SER A 247 11.79 17.25 11.27
C SER A 247 12.38 16.56 10.04
N MET A 248 11.57 16.21 9.04
CA MET A 248 12.05 15.77 7.75
C MET A 248 11.86 16.91 6.76
N ASP A 249 12.95 17.63 6.51
CA ASP A 249 13.04 18.62 5.45
C ASP A 249 13.10 17.86 4.11
N LEU A 250 11.93 17.53 3.56
CA LEU A 250 11.84 17.00 2.22
C LEU A 250 11.86 18.18 1.25
N ILE A 251 13.07 18.46 0.77
CA ILE A 251 13.42 19.53 -0.18
C ILE A 251 13.48 20.91 0.49
N GLY A 252 14.62 21.17 1.15
CA GLY A 252 15.12 22.53 1.21
C GLY A 252 15.23 23.06 -0.22
N ALA A 253 14.73 24.27 -0.45
CA ALA A 253 15.01 25.01 -1.68
C ALA A 253 16.51 25.33 -1.70
N GLU A 254 17.34 24.35 -2.04
CA GLU A 254 18.69 24.60 -2.49
C GLU A 254 18.55 25.29 -3.85
N GLU A 255 18.86 26.59 -3.86
CA GLU A 255 19.24 27.28 -5.08
C GLU A 255 20.20 26.38 -5.86
N PRO A 256 20.09 26.29 -7.19
CA PRO A 256 20.95 25.39 -7.95
C PRO A 256 22.39 25.85 -7.76
N GLU A 257 23.14 25.17 -6.89
CA GLU A 257 24.58 25.21 -6.94
C GLU A 257 24.95 24.73 -8.34
N ASP A 258 25.58 25.63 -9.08
CA ASP A 258 26.12 25.39 -10.41
C ASP A 258 27.19 24.30 -10.27
N ILE A 259 26.75 23.04 -10.36
CA ILE A 259 27.64 21.89 -10.51
C ILE A 259 28.23 22.05 -11.89
N GLY A 260 29.35 22.78 -11.95
CA GLY A 260 30.10 23.03 -13.16
C GLY A 260 30.21 21.73 -13.94
N ALA A 261 29.61 21.71 -15.12
CA ALA A 261 29.61 20.58 -16.03
C ALA A 261 31.07 20.17 -16.31
N ARG A 262 31.54 19.17 -15.57
CA ARG A 262 32.70 18.39 -15.96
C ARG A 262 32.17 17.34 -16.91
N ASP A 263 32.47 17.54 -18.20
CA ASP A 263 32.27 16.59 -19.30
C ASP A 263 33.06 15.29 -19.03
N ASP A 264 32.60 14.49 -18.06
CA ASP A 264 33.17 13.18 -17.79
C ASP A 264 32.24 12.14 -18.41
N ALA A 265 32.69 11.65 -19.58
CA ALA A 265 32.20 10.50 -20.33
C ALA A 265 31.15 9.62 -19.60
N PRO A 266 29.84 9.76 -19.89
CA PRO A 266 28.76 9.06 -19.17
C PRO A 266 28.79 7.53 -19.31
N TRP A 267 29.66 6.98 -20.16
CA TRP A 267 29.88 5.55 -20.32
C TRP A 267 30.89 4.95 -19.32
N LEU A 268 31.67 5.78 -18.63
CA LEU A 268 32.82 5.33 -17.85
C LEU A 268 32.41 4.64 -16.55
N LEU A 269 31.40 5.17 -15.85
CA LEU A 269 30.81 4.57 -14.64
C LEU A 269 30.16 3.21 -14.91
N PRO A 270 29.25 3.07 -15.89
CA PRO A 270 28.69 1.77 -16.26
C PRO A 270 29.75 0.75 -16.69
N ALA A 271 30.78 1.18 -17.43
CA ALA A 271 31.85 0.31 -17.88
C ALA A 271 32.71 -0.22 -16.72
N LEU A 272 33.05 0.63 -15.75
CA LEU A 272 33.83 0.22 -14.57
C LEU A 272 33.04 -0.76 -13.70
N VAL A 273 31.77 -0.47 -13.43
CA VAL A 273 30.89 -1.35 -12.64
C VAL A 273 30.70 -2.69 -13.34
N GLY A 274 30.43 -2.69 -14.66
CA GLY A 274 30.29 -3.92 -15.45
C GLY A 274 31.56 -4.77 -15.43
N THR A 275 32.74 -4.14 -15.56
CA THR A 275 34.03 -4.85 -15.53
C THR A 275 34.30 -5.46 -14.16
N ALA A 276 34.02 -4.72 -13.08
CA ALA A 276 34.17 -5.22 -11.71
C ALA A 276 33.27 -6.45 -11.46
N LEU A 277 32.05 -6.44 -11.97
CA LEU A 277 31.09 -7.54 -11.81
C LEU A 277 31.54 -8.80 -12.56
N VAL A 278 32.09 -8.66 -13.77
CA VAL A 278 32.66 -9.78 -14.54
C VAL A 278 33.86 -10.40 -13.82
N ILE A 279 34.76 -9.56 -13.25
CA ILE A 279 35.91 -10.05 -12.48
C ILE A 279 35.43 -10.80 -11.22
N ALA A 280 34.43 -10.27 -10.52
CA ALA A 280 33.87 -10.91 -9.33
C ALA A 280 33.24 -12.28 -9.63
N LEU A 281 32.66 -12.45 -10.82
CA LEU A 281 32.03 -13.71 -11.25
C LEU A 281 33.01 -14.72 -11.88
N ALA A 282 34.23 -14.30 -12.24
CA ALA A 282 35.22 -15.16 -12.90
C ALA A 282 35.57 -16.45 -12.11
N PRO A 283 35.72 -16.46 -10.78
CA PRO A 283 35.99 -17.68 -10.01
C PRO A 283 34.83 -18.68 -10.09
N ALA A 284 33.59 -18.18 -10.04
CA ALA A 284 32.39 -19.01 -10.14
C ALA A 284 32.27 -19.65 -11.53
N MET A 285 32.56 -18.89 -12.60
CA MET A 285 32.57 -19.41 -13.96
C MET A 285 33.67 -20.46 -14.18
N LEU A 286 34.87 -20.26 -13.61
CA LEU A 286 35.97 -21.23 -13.67
C LEU A 286 35.62 -22.52 -12.93
N MET A 287 35.01 -22.43 -11.75
CA MET A 287 34.56 -23.59 -10.97
C MET A 287 33.46 -24.36 -11.71
N HIS A 288 32.47 -23.65 -12.28
CA HIS A 288 31.40 -24.25 -13.08
C HIS A 288 31.96 -24.99 -14.31
N ARG A 289 32.96 -24.41 -15.00
CA ARG A 289 33.60 -25.06 -16.15
C ARG A 289 34.37 -26.32 -15.77
N ARG A 290 35.01 -26.36 -14.59
CA ARG A 290 35.69 -27.56 -14.08
C ARG A 290 34.71 -28.68 -13.70
N LEU A 291 33.53 -28.33 -13.17
CA LEU A 291 32.49 -29.30 -12.83
C LEU A 291 31.82 -29.90 -14.08
N MET A 292 31.74 -29.15 -15.18
CA MET A 292 31.15 -29.61 -16.44
C MET A 292 32.10 -30.50 -17.27
N ASN A 293 33.40 -30.50 -17.00
CA ASN A 293 34.41 -31.35 -17.65
C ASN A 293 35.22 -32.14 -16.61
N PRO A 294 34.67 -33.19 -15.99
CA PRO A 294 35.46 -34.08 -15.15
C PRO A 294 36.46 -34.85 -16.03
N GLU A 295 37.75 -34.73 -15.72
CA GLU A 295 38.79 -35.60 -16.27
C GLU A 295 38.52 -37.05 -15.81
N PRO A 296 38.55 -38.06 -16.72
CA PRO A 296 38.43 -39.44 -16.29
C PRO A 296 39.66 -39.84 -15.46
N LEU A 297 39.41 -40.35 -14.25
CA LEU A 297 40.41 -40.95 -13.38
C LEU A 297 41.13 -42.09 -14.12
N GLY A 298 42.38 -41.85 -14.51
CA GLY A 298 43.30 -42.88 -14.98
C GLY A 298 43.88 -43.65 -13.80
N GLU A 299 43.83 -44.97 -13.89
CA GLU A 299 44.40 -45.97 -12.98
C GLU A 299 45.83 -45.67 -12.51
N SER A 300 46.07 -45.84 -11.21
CA SER A 300 47.40 -46.08 -10.65
C SER A 300 47.71 -47.57 -10.70
N GLU A 301 48.84 -47.96 -11.31
CA GLU A 301 49.58 -49.19 -10.96
C GLU A 301 50.08 -49.14 -9.52
#